data_AF-A0A8B7IZV4-F1
#
_entry.id   AF-A0A8B7IZV4-F1
#
_cell.length_a   1.000
_cell.length_b   1.000
_cell.length_c   1.000
_cell.angle_alpha   90.00
_cell.angle_beta   90.00
_cell.angle_gamma   90.00
#
_symmetry.space_group_name_H-M   'P 1'
#
loop_
_entity.id
_entity.type
_entity.pdbx_description
1 polymer ?
#
loop_
_entity_poly.entity_id
_entity_poly.type
_entity_poly.pdbx_seq_one_letter_code
_entity_poly.pdbx_strand_id
1 'polypeptide(L)'
;MVPFSFPLSKCALWDPFPMGDVIGSHISYYRNPKLSIMEKTLRLAYRHAKQNEKQLFSCFLLGTLAVDEDGEGIMVTIDRFDPGREVAGGSGKIPTASLPGDFLIPCTINSWGPSSDDIIVHSAEDISLAFKGLQHSLCSKDSLDLSKLLIIRAHIVFTENLDNLNFNFHWASITAANILEYTPMKPVPIIPTALARNLNSPMNIAQIQGTYKCGYLTMDQTRKLLLLLESDPKAYALPLVGVWLSGVTHICSPQVWACCLRYLFSSSIQERQVTLIYETNY
;
A
#
# COMPACT_ATOMS: atom_id res chain seq x y z
N MET A 1 7.92 39.84 -8.55
CA MET A 1 8.13 38.38 -8.65
C MET A 1 7.21 37.88 -9.75
N VAL A 2 7.75 37.28 -10.82
CA VAL A 2 6.91 36.74 -11.90
C VAL A 2 6.11 35.55 -11.33
N PRO A 3 4.78 35.50 -11.50
CA PRO A 3 3.97 34.41 -10.97
C PRO A 3 4.37 33.08 -11.62
N PHE A 4 4.50 32.03 -10.80
CA PHE A 4 4.70 30.67 -11.30
C PHE A 4 3.55 30.30 -12.24
N SER A 5 3.89 29.81 -13.42
CA SER A 5 2.91 29.43 -14.44
C SER A 5 3.44 28.25 -15.25
N PHE A 6 2.51 27.37 -15.61
CA PHE A 6 2.78 26.17 -16.39
C PHE A 6 3.12 26.52 -17.85
N PRO A 7 3.87 25.68 -18.59
CA PRO A 7 4.06 25.85 -20.02
C PRO A 7 2.75 26.06 -20.78
N LEU A 8 2.74 27.01 -21.71
CA LEU A 8 1.58 27.27 -22.58
C LEU A 8 1.28 26.07 -23.49
N SER A 9 2.31 25.37 -23.97
CA SER A 9 2.17 24.13 -24.71
C SER A 9 2.34 22.94 -23.77
N LYS A 10 1.35 22.05 -23.79
CA LYS A 10 1.34 20.78 -23.02
C LYS A 10 1.97 19.63 -23.81
N CYS A 11 2.43 19.87 -25.05
CA CYS A 11 3.04 18.86 -25.91
C CYS A 11 4.55 18.81 -25.71
N ALA A 12 5.10 17.58 -25.72
CA ALA A 12 6.54 17.31 -25.68
C ALA A 12 7.24 18.13 -24.57
N LEU A 13 6.78 17.97 -23.33
CA LEU A 13 7.29 18.70 -22.17
C LEU A 13 8.77 18.38 -21.88
N TRP A 14 9.25 17.21 -22.30
CA TRP A 14 10.64 16.76 -22.32
C TRP A 14 10.87 15.82 -23.51
N ASP A 15 12.10 15.33 -23.69
CA ASP A 15 12.47 14.32 -24.69
C ASP A 15 11.95 12.93 -24.29
N PRO A 16 10.98 12.34 -25.02
CA PRO A 16 10.38 11.06 -24.66
C PRO A 16 11.22 9.85 -25.09
N PHE A 17 12.41 10.05 -25.67
CA PHE A 17 13.22 8.96 -26.19
C PHE A 17 13.65 8.00 -25.06
N PRO A 18 13.37 6.68 -25.17
CA PRO A 18 13.74 5.71 -24.15
C PRO A 18 15.25 5.56 -24.07
N MET A 19 15.78 5.56 -22.85
CA MET A 19 17.21 5.39 -22.56
C MET A 19 17.54 3.97 -22.07
N GLY A 20 16.56 3.08 -22.00
CA GLY A 20 16.72 1.70 -21.54
C GLY A 20 15.44 0.90 -21.67
N ASP A 21 15.46 -0.31 -21.15
CA ASP A 21 14.34 -1.25 -21.23
C ASP A 21 13.16 -0.82 -20.34
N VAL A 22 11.97 -1.25 -20.73
CA VAL A 22 10.74 -1.03 -19.97
C VAL A 22 10.72 -1.97 -18.77
N ILE A 23 10.37 -1.44 -17.60
CA ILE A 23 10.33 -2.16 -16.33
C ILE A 23 8.88 -2.22 -15.84
N GLY A 24 8.35 -3.43 -15.66
CA GLY A 24 7.01 -3.66 -15.10
C GLY A 24 7.01 -3.59 -13.57
N SER A 25 5.91 -3.12 -12.99
CA SER A 25 5.77 -2.99 -11.54
C SER A 25 4.33 -3.17 -11.07
N HIS A 26 4.20 -3.97 -10.01
CA HIS A 26 2.98 -4.26 -9.27
C HIS A 26 3.38 -4.83 -7.90
N ILE A 27 2.51 -4.69 -6.88
CA ILE A 27 2.80 -5.14 -5.51
C ILE A 27 3.19 -6.63 -5.41
N SER A 28 2.76 -7.44 -6.38
CA SER A 28 3.07 -8.87 -6.49
C SER A 28 3.70 -9.25 -7.83
N TYR A 29 4.38 -8.32 -8.50
CA TYR A 29 4.93 -8.56 -9.85
C TYR A 29 6.04 -9.61 -9.84
N TYR A 30 7.03 -9.43 -8.96
CA TYR A 30 8.21 -10.28 -8.87
C TYR A 30 8.03 -11.43 -7.89
N ARG A 31 7.37 -11.18 -6.75
CA ARG A 31 7.05 -12.20 -5.75
C ARG A 31 5.64 -12.02 -5.19
N ASN A 32 4.99 -13.15 -4.91
CA ASN A 32 3.70 -13.15 -4.21
C ASN A 32 3.87 -12.65 -2.76
N PRO A 33 2.84 -11.98 -2.19
CA PRO A 33 2.85 -11.57 -0.79
C PRO A 33 3.06 -12.76 0.15
N LYS A 34 3.91 -12.60 1.16
CA LYS A 34 4.18 -13.63 2.18
C LYS A 34 3.48 -13.29 3.49
N LEU A 35 2.99 -14.32 4.17
CA LEU A 35 2.49 -14.21 5.54
C LEU A 35 3.39 -15.01 6.47
N SER A 36 3.81 -14.38 7.57
CA SER A 36 4.48 -15.03 8.69
C SER A 36 3.59 -14.87 9.91
N ILE A 37 3.28 -15.97 10.61
CA ILE A 37 2.40 -15.94 11.78
C ILE A 37 3.09 -16.55 12.99
N MET A 38 3.05 -15.84 14.12
CA MET A 38 3.54 -16.38 15.38
C MET A 38 2.55 -17.43 15.92
N GLU A 39 3.05 -18.62 16.24
CA GLU A 39 2.26 -19.74 16.77
C GLU A 39 1.42 -19.32 18.00
N LYS A 40 1.97 -18.48 18.88
CA LYS A 40 1.26 -17.94 20.06
C LYS A 40 -0.06 -17.27 19.68
N THR A 41 -0.10 -16.59 18.53
CA THR A 41 -1.27 -15.87 18.03
C THR A 41 -2.38 -16.85 17.64
N LEU A 42 -2.02 -17.93 16.94
CA LEU A 42 -2.96 -19.02 16.60
C LEU A 42 -3.52 -19.70 17.85
N ARG A 43 -2.66 -19.95 18.85
CA ARG A 43 -3.10 -20.56 20.13
C ARG A 43 -4.07 -19.68 20.91
N LEU A 44 -3.85 -18.36 20.93
CA LEU A 44 -4.80 -17.41 21.55
C LEU A 44 -6.13 -17.41 20.79
N ALA A 45 -6.08 -17.35 19.47
CA ALA A 45 -7.24 -17.38 18.61
C ALA A 45 -8.10 -18.64 18.85
N TYR A 46 -7.46 -19.81 18.92
CA TYR A 46 -8.09 -21.07 19.29
C TYR A 46 -8.73 -21.05 20.69
N ARG A 47 -7.99 -20.59 21.72
CA ARG A 47 -8.50 -20.52 23.10
C ARG A 47 -9.76 -19.68 23.20
N HIS A 48 -9.77 -18.52 22.54
CA HIS A 48 -10.93 -17.63 22.51
C HIS A 48 -12.11 -18.23 21.73
N ALA A 49 -11.85 -18.87 20.59
CA ALA A 49 -12.90 -19.55 19.83
C ALA A 49 -13.58 -20.66 20.67
N LYS A 50 -12.77 -21.50 21.35
CA LYS A 50 -13.27 -22.59 22.22
C LYS A 50 -14.12 -22.07 23.39
N GLN A 51 -13.76 -20.92 23.96
CA GLN A 51 -14.54 -20.29 25.04
C GLN A 51 -15.84 -19.63 24.57
N ASN A 52 -15.96 -19.29 23.29
CA ASN A 52 -17.11 -18.54 22.78
C ASN A 52 -18.32 -19.43 22.51
N GLU A 53 -18.17 -20.76 22.48
CA GLU A 53 -19.18 -21.79 22.15
C GLU A 53 -19.92 -21.62 20.80
N LYS A 54 -19.65 -20.52 20.08
CA LYS A 54 -20.16 -20.29 18.73
C LYS A 54 -19.43 -21.18 17.73
N GLN A 55 -20.20 -21.77 16.84
CA GLN A 55 -19.68 -22.56 15.71
C GLN A 55 -18.71 -21.75 14.84
N LEU A 56 -19.00 -20.46 14.63
CA LEU A 56 -18.13 -19.53 13.91
C LEU A 56 -17.78 -18.33 14.79
N PHE A 57 -16.49 -18.17 15.08
CA PHE A 57 -15.96 -17.07 15.87
C PHE A 57 -15.28 -16.04 14.96
N SER A 58 -15.76 -14.80 14.99
CA SER A 58 -15.13 -13.67 14.29
C SER A 58 -14.15 -12.95 15.20
N CYS A 59 -12.98 -12.59 14.67
CA CYS A 59 -11.89 -11.91 15.37
C CYS A 59 -10.97 -11.18 14.37
N PHE A 60 -9.86 -10.66 14.87
CA PHE A 60 -8.85 -9.99 14.08
C PHE A 60 -7.46 -10.53 14.40
N LEU A 61 -6.66 -10.68 13.35
CA LEU A 61 -5.22 -10.86 13.45
C LEU A 61 -4.56 -9.52 13.11
N LEU A 62 -3.57 -9.14 13.89
CA LEU A 62 -2.85 -7.88 13.78
C LEU A 62 -1.38 -8.17 13.51
N GLY A 63 -0.78 -7.33 12.68
CA GLY A 63 0.60 -7.48 12.27
C GLY A 63 1.20 -6.21 11.70
N THR A 64 2.30 -6.36 10.99
CA THR A 64 2.98 -5.27 10.28
C THR A 64 3.31 -5.71 8.86
N LEU A 65 3.10 -4.84 7.89
CA LEU A 65 3.52 -5.04 6.51
C LEU A 65 4.89 -4.38 6.30
N ALA A 66 5.83 -5.12 5.73
CA ALA A 66 7.14 -4.64 5.32
C ALA A 66 7.41 -4.99 3.86
N VAL A 67 8.21 -4.15 3.19
CA VAL A 67 8.81 -4.47 1.90
C VAL A 67 10.11 -5.23 2.17
N ASP A 68 10.36 -6.28 1.39
CA ASP A 68 11.59 -7.08 1.50
C ASP A 68 12.82 -6.19 1.19
N GLU A 69 14.00 -6.53 1.74
CA GLU A 69 15.22 -5.71 1.61
C GLU A 69 15.67 -5.48 0.16
N ASP A 70 15.44 -6.48 -0.70
CA ASP A 70 15.70 -6.45 -2.15
C ASP A 70 14.66 -5.62 -2.93
N GLY A 71 13.58 -5.16 -2.30
CA GLY A 71 12.52 -4.36 -2.91
C GLY A 71 11.60 -5.12 -3.87
N GLU A 72 11.67 -6.44 -3.97
CA GLU A 72 10.91 -7.22 -4.97
C GLU A 72 9.64 -7.89 -4.41
N GLY A 73 9.34 -7.71 -3.14
CA GLY A 73 8.29 -8.46 -2.45
C GLY A 73 7.84 -7.79 -1.17
N ILE A 74 6.78 -8.33 -0.58
CA ILE A 74 6.23 -7.87 0.69
C ILE A 74 6.00 -9.03 1.64
N MET A 75 6.17 -8.75 2.93
CA MET A 75 5.92 -9.67 4.02
C MET A 75 5.00 -9.03 5.06
N VAL A 76 3.96 -9.76 5.43
CA VAL A 76 3.07 -9.41 6.54
C VAL A 76 3.38 -10.33 7.71
N THR A 77 3.86 -9.75 8.81
CA THR A 77 4.18 -10.49 10.05
C THR A 77 3.05 -10.32 11.05
N ILE A 78 2.36 -11.42 11.37
CA ILE A 78 1.22 -11.49 12.28
C ILE A 78 1.70 -11.94 13.66
N ASP A 79 1.60 -11.06 14.64
CA ASP A 79 2.16 -11.27 15.98
C ASP A 79 1.15 -11.02 17.11
N ARG A 80 -0.03 -10.49 16.77
CA ARG A 80 -1.08 -10.10 17.72
C ARG A 80 -2.42 -10.68 17.32
N PHE A 81 -3.18 -11.06 18.35
CA PHE A 81 -4.55 -11.52 18.25
C PHE A 81 -5.45 -10.50 18.96
N ASP A 82 -6.58 -10.17 18.35
CA ASP A 82 -7.61 -9.32 18.93
C ASP A 82 -8.99 -10.00 18.77
N PRO A 83 -9.68 -10.34 19.86
CA PRO A 83 -11.02 -10.95 19.80
C PRO A 83 -12.08 -9.99 19.23
N GLY A 84 -11.77 -8.69 19.16
CA GLY A 84 -12.67 -7.62 18.74
C GLY A 84 -13.74 -7.31 19.79
N ARG A 85 -14.39 -6.16 19.62
CA ARG A 85 -15.52 -5.71 20.43
C ARG A 85 -16.78 -5.56 19.58
N GLU A 86 -17.92 -5.84 20.19
CA GLU A 86 -19.22 -5.63 19.55
C GLU A 86 -19.54 -4.11 19.51
N VAL A 87 -20.18 -3.67 18.42
CA VAL A 87 -20.66 -2.29 18.28
C VAL A 87 -22.14 -2.24 18.64
N ALA A 88 -22.51 -1.37 19.58
CA ALA A 88 -23.91 -1.17 19.95
C ALA A 88 -24.72 -0.71 18.71
N GLY A 89 -25.70 -1.51 18.30
CA GLY A 89 -26.56 -1.25 17.14
C GLY A 89 -25.97 -1.64 15.77
N GLY A 90 -24.79 -2.26 15.73
CA GLY A 90 -24.19 -2.81 14.50
C GLY A 90 -24.26 -4.34 14.45
N SER A 91 -24.13 -4.92 13.25
CA SER A 91 -24.15 -6.37 13.03
C SER A 91 -22.74 -7.01 12.99
N GLY A 92 -21.71 -6.32 13.49
CA GLY A 92 -20.33 -6.80 13.38
C GLY A 92 -19.39 -6.33 14.47
N LYS A 93 -18.27 -7.05 14.59
CA LYS A 93 -17.17 -6.70 15.47
C LYS A 93 -16.26 -5.67 14.83
N ILE A 94 -15.63 -4.87 15.67
CA ILE A 94 -14.52 -3.99 15.31
C ILE A 94 -13.30 -4.33 16.15
N PRO A 95 -12.09 -3.96 15.70
CA PRO A 95 -10.89 -4.10 16.53
C PRO A 95 -11.06 -3.37 17.86
N THR A 96 -10.53 -3.96 18.93
CA THR A 96 -10.56 -3.40 20.28
C THR A 96 -9.67 -2.17 20.36
N ALA A 97 -8.47 -2.25 19.78
CA ALA A 97 -7.54 -1.15 19.64
C ALA A 97 -6.73 -1.32 18.35
N SER A 98 -6.59 -0.23 17.59
CA SER A 98 -5.74 -0.19 16.40
C SER A 98 -4.65 0.85 16.62
N LEU A 99 -3.39 0.44 16.50
CA LEU A 99 -2.26 1.35 16.56
C LEU A 99 -1.89 1.84 15.15
N PRO A 100 -1.30 3.04 15.02
CA PRO A 100 -0.74 3.48 13.74
C PRO A 100 0.29 2.48 13.21
N GLY A 101 0.13 2.06 11.96
CA GLY A 101 1.00 1.06 11.31
C GLY A 101 0.53 -0.40 11.46
N ASP A 102 -0.56 -0.65 12.21
CA ASP A 102 -1.14 -1.98 12.32
C ASP A 102 -1.72 -2.45 10.98
N PHE A 103 -1.27 -3.61 10.52
CA PHE A 103 -1.90 -4.35 9.44
C PHE A 103 -3.00 -5.24 10.01
N LEU A 104 -4.25 -4.90 9.71
CA LEU A 104 -5.44 -5.59 10.22
C LEU A 104 -5.91 -6.68 9.26
N ILE A 105 -6.11 -7.89 9.78
CA ILE A 105 -6.63 -9.03 9.03
C ILE A 105 -7.90 -9.53 9.72
N PRO A 106 -9.10 -9.28 9.15
CA PRO A 106 -10.32 -9.93 9.59
C PRO A 106 -10.17 -11.45 9.49
N CYS A 107 -10.50 -12.14 10.58
CA CYS A 107 -10.33 -13.58 10.69
C CYS A 107 -11.60 -14.25 11.23
N THR A 108 -12.01 -15.32 10.57
CA THR A 108 -13.06 -16.21 11.09
C THR A 108 -12.43 -17.53 11.51
N ILE A 109 -12.91 -18.09 12.61
CA ILE A 109 -12.41 -19.35 13.17
C ILE A 109 -13.59 -20.29 13.31
N ASN A 110 -13.44 -21.49 12.77
CA ASN A 110 -14.44 -22.55 12.87
C ASN A 110 -13.87 -23.75 13.62
N SER A 111 -14.62 -24.24 14.61
CA SER A 111 -14.38 -25.55 15.23
C SER A 111 -15.02 -26.63 14.35
N TRP A 112 -14.24 -27.36 13.56
CA TRP A 112 -14.81 -28.32 12.61
C TRP A 112 -15.09 -29.70 13.21
N GLY A 113 -16.29 -30.21 12.89
CA GLY A 113 -16.59 -31.64 12.66
C GLY A 113 -16.15 -32.07 11.24
N PRO A 114 -16.73 -33.07 10.56
CA PRO A 114 -16.25 -33.53 9.24
C PRO A 114 -16.43 -32.47 8.14
N SER A 115 -15.39 -32.24 7.33
CA SER A 115 -15.15 -31.14 6.37
C SER A 115 -16.21 -30.92 5.29
N SER A 116 -16.54 -29.65 5.03
CA SER A 116 -17.05 -29.15 3.76
C SER A 116 -15.88 -28.55 3.02
N ASP A 117 -15.67 -28.97 1.78
CA ASP A 117 -14.53 -28.57 0.95
C ASP A 117 -14.59 -27.10 0.47
N ASP A 118 -15.69 -26.38 0.72
CA ASP A 118 -15.89 -25.01 0.25
C ASP A 118 -15.67 -23.96 1.35
N ILE A 119 -14.40 -23.68 1.68
CA ILE A 119 -14.04 -22.58 2.58
C ILE A 119 -14.02 -21.26 1.80
N ILE A 120 -15.02 -20.41 2.08
CA ILE A 120 -15.10 -19.04 1.52
C ILE A 120 -14.34 -18.08 2.43
N VAL A 121 -13.19 -17.58 1.99
CA VAL A 121 -12.38 -16.59 2.75
C VAL A 121 -12.87 -15.15 2.53
N HIS A 122 -13.34 -14.84 1.31
CA HIS A 122 -14.00 -13.57 0.98
C HIS A 122 -15.36 -13.86 0.37
N SER A 123 -16.42 -13.29 0.93
CA SER A 123 -17.73 -13.25 0.27
C SER A 123 -17.75 -12.23 -0.87
N ALA A 124 -18.83 -12.23 -1.67
CA ALA A 124 -19.02 -11.22 -2.70
C ALA A 124 -19.11 -9.79 -2.11
N GLU A 125 -19.74 -9.65 -0.95
CA GLU A 125 -19.82 -8.41 -0.19
C GLU A 125 -18.44 -7.98 0.31
N ASP A 126 -17.63 -8.92 0.80
CA ASP A 126 -16.25 -8.65 1.24
C ASP A 126 -15.40 -8.11 0.09
N ILE A 127 -15.51 -8.70 -1.09
CA ILE A 127 -14.81 -8.23 -2.30
C ILE A 127 -15.28 -6.82 -2.67
N SER A 128 -16.59 -6.56 -2.65
CA SER A 128 -17.17 -5.25 -2.95
C SER A 128 -16.68 -4.17 -1.97
N LEU A 129 -16.66 -4.48 -0.67
CA LEU A 129 -16.15 -3.58 0.36
C LEU A 129 -14.63 -3.36 0.23
N ALA A 130 -13.88 -4.41 -0.12
CA ALA A 130 -12.45 -4.32 -0.35
C ALA A 130 -12.14 -3.34 -1.48
N PHE A 131 -12.80 -3.45 -2.63
CA PHE A 131 -12.60 -2.51 -3.74
C PHE A 131 -13.01 -1.07 -3.40
N LYS A 132 -14.08 -0.86 -2.62
CA LYS A 132 -14.43 0.48 -2.11
C LYS A 132 -13.33 1.05 -1.21
N GLY A 133 -12.75 0.21 -0.35
CA GLY A 133 -11.63 0.59 0.52
C GLY A 133 -10.37 0.96 -0.25
N LEU A 134 -10.01 0.17 -1.27
CA LEU A 134 -8.91 0.46 -2.19
C LEU A 134 -9.13 1.78 -2.93
N GLN A 135 -10.33 1.96 -3.50
CA GLN A 135 -10.69 3.18 -4.22
C GLN A 135 -10.62 4.41 -3.30
N HIS A 136 -11.21 4.34 -2.11
CA HIS A 136 -11.13 5.43 -1.13
C HIS A 136 -9.67 5.78 -0.79
N SER A 137 -8.86 4.75 -0.53
CA SER A 137 -7.44 4.90 -0.19
C SER A 137 -6.63 5.52 -1.32
N LEU A 138 -7.00 5.33 -2.59
CA LEU A 138 -6.33 5.97 -3.72
C LEU A 138 -6.90 7.36 -4.03
N CYS A 139 -8.20 7.57 -3.86
CA CYS A 139 -8.88 8.81 -4.22
C CYS A 139 -8.73 9.94 -3.17
N SER A 140 -8.36 9.63 -1.93
CA SER A 140 -8.28 10.60 -0.84
C SER A 140 -7.11 11.61 -0.93
N LYS A 141 -7.01 12.53 0.03
CA LYS A 141 -5.84 13.39 0.29
C LYS A 141 -4.99 12.90 1.46
N ASP A 142 -5.42 11.85 2.14
CA ASP A 142 -4.72 11.30 3.29
C ASP A 142 -3.42 10.64 2.83
N SER A 143 -2.41 10.63 3.69
CA SER A 143 -1.15 9.92 3.44
C SER A 143 -1.43 8.48 3.04
N LEU A 144 -0.88 8.06 1.89
CA LEU A 144 -0.99 6.69 1.43
C LEU A 144 -0.03 5.80 2.22
N ASP A 145 -0.55 4.70 2.73
CA ASP A 145 0.25 3.61 3.28
C ASP A 145 0.04 2.38 2.39
N LEU A 146 1.11 1.64 2.11
CA LEU A 146 1.09 0.43 1.30
C LEU A 146 0.16 -0.63 1.92
N SER A 147 0.05 -0.65 3.25
CA SER A 147 -0.88 -1.51 4.00
C SER A 147 -2.33 -1.37 3.53
N LYS A 148 -2.74 -0.17 3.07
CA LYS A 148 -4.10 0.11 2.61
C LYS A 148 -4.40 -0.40 1.21
N LEU A 149 -3.37 -0.81 0.45
CA LEU A 149 -3.50 -1.32 -0.91
C LEU A 149 -3.55 -2.85 -0.98
N LEU A 150 -3.33 -3.54 0.15
CA LEU A 150 -3.42 -4.99 0.25
C LEU A 150 -4.43 -5.36 1.33
N ILE A 151 -5.53 -5.98 0.94
CA ILE A 151 -6.60 -6.38 1.86
C ILE A 151 -6.52 -7.89 2.03
N ILE A 152 -6.22 -8.36 3.24
CA ILE A 152 -6.12 -9.79 3.55
C ILE A 152 -7.28 -10.19 4.48
N ARG A 153 -7.85 -11.36 4.22
CA ARG A 153 -8.72 -12.07 5.17
C ARG A 153 -8.21 -13.47 5.40
N ALA A 154 -8.48 -13.98 6.60
CA ALA A 154 -8.08 -15.32 7.00
C ALA A 154 -9.28 -16.13 7.51
N HIS A 155 -9.23 -17.43 7.30
CA HIS A 155 -10.10 -18.42 7.89
C HIS A 155 -9.25 -19.49 8.55
N ILE A 156 -9.49 -19.74 9.84
CA ILE A 156 -8.76 -20.74 10.62
C ILE A 156 -9.71 -21.87 10.94
N VAL A 157 -9.31 -23.08 10.57
CA VAL A 157 -9.93 -24.31 11.05
C VAL A 157 -8.96 -24.98 12.01
N PHE A 158 -9.44 -25.39 13.17
CA PHE A 158 -8.65 -26.20 14.08
C PHE A 158 -9.29 -27.57 14.31
N THR A 159 -8.45 -28.58 14.49
CA THR A 159 -8.86 -29.91 14.93
C THR A 159 -8.02 -30.32 16.13
N GLU A 160 -8.71 -30.73 17.19
CA GLU A 160 -8.10 -31.17 18.44
C GLU A 160 -8.30 -32.67 18.57
N ASN A 161 -7.20 -33.41 18.49
CA ASN A 161 -7.12 -34.81 18.88
C ASN A 161 -6.33 -34.87 20.19
N LEU A 162 -6.58 -35.86 21.05
CA LEU A 162 -6.05 -35.99 22.42
C LEU A 162 -4.71 -35.25 22.71
N ASP A 163 -3.66 -35.53 21.92
CA ASP A 163 -2.33 -34.94 22.10
C ASP A 163 -1.94 -33.88 21.05
N ASN A 164 -2.72 -33.69 19.99
CA ASN A 164 -2.37 -32.88 18.82
C ASN A 164 -3.43 -31.82 18.51
N LEU A 165 -2.97 -30.58 18.37
CA LEU A 165 -3.76 -29.46 17.88
C LEU A 165 -3.27 -29.09 16.47
N ASN A 166 -4.09 -29.36 15.46
CA ASN A 166 -3.79 -29.00 14.08
C ASN A 166 -4.53 -27.72 13.70
N PHE A 167 -3.88 -26.89 12.90
CA PHE A 167 -4.43 -25.66 12.35
C PHE A 167 -4.35 -25.70 10.83
N ASN A 168 -5.49 -25.51 10.15
CA ASN A 168 -5.54 -25.17 8.74
C ASN A 168 -5.77 -23.67 8.63
N PHE A 169 -4.78 -22.96 8.09
CA PHE A 169 -4.81 -21.51 7.92
C PHE A 169 -5.06 -21.19 6.44
N HIS A 170 -6.29 -20.81 6.11
CA HIS A 170 -6.68 -20.36 4.78
C HIS A 170 -6.66 -18.84 4.75
N TRP A 171 -6.13 -18.25 3.69
CA TRP A 171 -6.11 -16.81 3.54
C TRP A 171 -6.20 -16.43 2.07
N ALA A 172 -6.65 -15.21 1.83
CA ALA A 172 -6.72 -14.64 0.50
C ALA A 172 -6.55 -13.13 0.58
N SER A 173 -5.89 -12.58 -0.44
CA SER A 173 -5.62 -11.14 -0.54
C SER A 173 -6.27 -10.52 -1.77
N ILE A 174 -6.70 -9.27 -1.64
CA ILE A 174 -7.24 -8.43 -2.71
C ILE A 174 -6.37 -7.18 -2.85
N THR A 175 -6.04 -6.81 -4.07
CA THR A 175 -5.26 -5.60 -4.42
C THR A 175 -5.72 -5.05 -5.77
N ALA A 176 -5.27 -3.85 -6.14
CA ALA A 176 -5.49 -3.28 -7.47
C ALA A 176 -4.68 -4.04 -8.53
N ALA A 177 -5.31 -4.41 -9.65
CA ALA A 177 -4.68 -5.24 -10.70
C ALA A 177 -3.75 -4.45 -11.66
N ASN A 178 -3.60 -3.14 -11.47
CA ASN A 178 -2.88 -2.27 -12.39
C ASN A 178 -1.37 -2.57 -12.37
N ILE A 179 -0.86 -3.14 -13.46
CA ILE A 179 0.57 -3.20 -13.73
C ILE A 179 0.99 -1.87 -14.34
N LEU A 180 2.05 -1.27 -13.81
CA LEU A 180 2.64 -0.04 -14.31
C LEU A 180 3.93 -0.34 -15.03
N GLU A 181 4.19 0.39 -16.11
CA GLU A 181 5.42 0.27 -16.89
C GLU A 181 6.24 1.55 -16.75
N TYR A 182 7.52 1.39 -16.46
CA TYR A 182 8.48 2.48 -16.29
C TYR A 182 9.53 2.41 -17.39
N THR A 183 9.67 3.49 -18.14
CA THR A 183 10.69 3.60 -19.19
C THR A 183 11.73 4.64 -18.77
N PRO A 184 13.02 4.27 -18.63
CA PRO A 184 14.08 5.23 -18.34
C PRO A 184 14.17 6.29 -19.44
N MET A 185 14.34 7.55 -19.04
CA MET A 185 14.41 8.70 -19.96
C MET A 185 15.62 9.57 -19.66
N LYS A 186 15.90 10.55 -20.54
CA LYS A 186 16.90 11.58 -20.24
C LYS A 186 16.48 12.44 -19.03
N PRO A 187 17.42 12.82 -18.15
CA PRO A 187 17.12 13.70 -17.02
C PRO A 187 16.48 15.02 -17.46
N VAL A 188 15.40 15.40 -16.79
CA VAL A 188 14.72 16.69 -17.01
C VAL A 188 15.19 17.68 -15.94
N PRO A 189 15.55 18.93 -16.29
CA PRO A 189 16.11 19.87 -15.32
C PRO A 189 15.13 20.18 -14.17
N ILE A 190 15.63 20.16 -12.95
CA ILE A 190 14.88 20.45 -11.72
C ILE A 190 15.20 21.87 -11.23
N ILE A 191 14.17 22.62 -10.82
CA ILE A 191 14.33 23.92 -10.17
C ILE A 191 14.95 23.70 -8.78
N PRO A 192 16.08 24.34 -8.45
CA PRO A 192 16.81 24.08 -7.21
C PRO A 192 16.13 24.73 -5.99
N THR A 193 14.96 24.23 -5.61
CA THR A 193 14.23 24.63 -4.41
C THR A 193 14.84 24.05 -3.13
N ALA A 194 14.36 24.46 -1.96
CA ALA A 194 14.78 23.86 -0.70
C ALA A 194 14.50 22.35 -0.64
N LEU A 195 13.35 21.90 -1.19
CA LEU A 195 13.01 20.48 -1.27
C LEU A 195 13.97 19.74 -2.20
N ALA A 196 14.20 20.24 -3.42
CA ALA A 196 15.13 19.61 -4.37
C ALA A 196 16.55 19.50 -3.78
N ARG A 197 17.05 20.56 -3.12
CA ARG A 197 18.35 20.52 -2.44
C ARG A 197 18.39 19.54 -1.28
N ASN A 198 17.30 19.38 -0.53
CA ASN A 198 17.24 18.39 0.55
C ASN A 198 17.27 16.96 0.00
N LEU A 199 16.52 16.67 -1.05
CA LEU A 199 16.44 15.33 -1.64
C LEU A 199 17.77 14.89 -2.28
N ASN A 200 18.52 15.85 -2.85
CA ASN A 200 19.85 15.63 -3.41
C ASN A 200 20.96 15.62 -2.33
N SER A 201 20.63 15.85 -1.06
CA SER A 201 21.59 15.80 0.03
C SER A 201 21.88 14.35 0.43
N PRO A 202 23.13 13.99 0.78
CA PRO A 202 23.47 12.70 1.39
C PRO A 202 22.80 12.45 2.75
N MET A 203 22.24 13.48 3.37
CA MET A 203 21.44 13.42 4.60
C MET A 203 20.06 13.97 4.29
N ASN A 204 19.37 13.34 3.34
CA ASN A 204 18.01 13.75 2.98
C ASN A 204 17.00 13.30 4.05
N ILE A 205 15.80 13.90 4.01
CA ILE A 205 14.76 13.64 5.01
C ILE A 205 14.30 12.16 5.03
N ALA A 206 14.37 11.46 3.89
CA ALA A 206 13.95 10.06 3.81
C ALA A 206 14.92 9.14 4.55
N GLN A 207 16.23 9.36 4.38
CA GLN A 207 17.29 8.64 5.10
C GLN A 207 17.24 8.92 6.60
N ILE A 208 17.11 10.18 7.01
CA ILE A 208 17.07 10.56 8.43
C ILE A 208 15.88 9.91 9.15
N GLN A 209 14.73 9.82 8.48
CA GLN A 209 13.52 9.24 9.06
C GLN A 209 13.41 7.73 8.84
N GLY A 210 14.34 7.11 8.11
CA GLY A 210 14.30 5.69 7.79
C GLY A 210 13.04 5.26 7.03
N THR A 211 12.42 6.18 6.29
CA THR A 211 11.18 5.93 5.55
C THR A 211 11.22 6.63 4.20
N TYR A 212 10.62 6.00 3.20
CA TYR A 212 10.45 6.63 1.90
C TYR A 212 9.62 7.92 2.00
N LYS A 213 9.83 8.81 1.03
CA LYS A 213 9.03 10.02 0.81
C LYS A 213 8.62 10.09 -0.64
N CYS A 214 7.44 10.65 -0.87
CA CYS A 214 6.93 10.91 -2.20
C CYS A 214 6.21 12.26 -2.26
N GLY A 215 5.98 12.70 -3.49
CA GLY A 215 5.19 13.88 -3.77
C GLY A 215 4.99 14.04 -5.27
N TYR A 216 4.57 15.24 -5.67
CA TYR A 216 4.17 15.51 -7.04
C TYR A 216 5.16 16.40 -7.78
N LEU A 217 5.13 16.31 -9.09
CA LEU A 217 5.91 17.12 -10.01
C LEU A 217 4.98 18.04 -10.78
N THR A 218 5.33 19.32 -10.86
CA THR A 218 4.78 20.28 -11.83
C THR A 218 5.93 20.88 -12.64
N MET A 219 5.63 21.78 -13.56
CA MET A 219 6.61 22.36 -14.47
C MET A 219 6.40 23.86 -14.60
N ASP A 220 7.49 24.63 -14.69
CA ASP A 220 7.44 26.06 -14.99
C ASP A 220 7.45 26.34 -16.50
N GLN A 221 7.23 27.59 -16.90
CA GLN A 221 7.27 28.00 -18.31
C GLN A 221 8.59 27.68 -19.02
N THR A 222 9.70 27.52 -18.28
CA THR A 222 11.02 27.17 -18.82
C THR A 222 11.22 25.66 -18.97
N ARG A 223 10.16 24.88 -18.76
CA ARG A 223 10.15 23.42 -18.82
C ARG A 223 11.04 22.75 -17.77
N LYS A 224 11.22 23.40 -16.62
CA LYS A 224 11.92 22.84 -15.47
C LYS A 224 10.92 22.31 -14.45
N LEU A 225 11.27 21.19 -13.84
CA LEU A 225 10.44 20.54 -12.83
C LEU A 225 10.46 21.29 -11.52
N LEU A 226 9.29 21.41 -10.91
CA LEU A 226 9.12 21.86 -9.54
C LEU A 226 8.54 20.71 -8.72
N LEU A 227 9.25 20.37 -7.64
CA LEU A 227 8.85 19.33 -6.70
C LEU A 227 7.90 19.92 -5.67
N LEU A 228 6.78 19.24 -5.44
CA LEU A 228 5.75 19.59 -4.47
C LEU A 228 5.58 18.45 -3.46
N LEU A 229 5.41 18.78 -2.19
CA LEU A 229 5.00 17.82 -1.17
C LEU A 229 3.53 17.43 -1.39
N GLU A 230 3.12 16.22 -1.03
CA GLU A 230 1.69 15.84 -1.06
C GLU A 230 0.83 16.77 -0.18
N SER A 231 1.40 17.27 0.91
CA SER A 231 0.73 18.21 1.82
C SER A 231 0.64 19.64 1.30
N ASP A 232 1.30 19.99 0.18
CA ASP A 232 1.23 21.33 -0.38
C ASP A 232 -0.14 21.57 -1.03
N PRO A 233 -0.93 22.57 -0.60
CA PRO A 233 -2.23 22.87 -1.22
C PRO A 233 -2.14 23.11 -2.73
N LYS A 234 -1.00 23.62 -3.23
CA LYS A 234 -0.78 23.86 -4.65
C LYS A 234 -0.65 22.59 -5.47
N ALA A 235 -0.28 21.46 -4.85
CA ALA A 235 -0.21 20.17 -5.54
C ALA A 235 -1.55 19.77 -6.18
N TYR A 236 -2.67 20.22 -5.61
CA TYR A 236 -4.01 19.90 -6.11
C TYR A 236 -4.63 20.98 -7.00
N ALA A 237 -3.93 22.11 -7.19
CA ALA A 237 -4.41 23.24 -8.00
C ALA A 237 -3.55 23.50 -9.25
N LEU A 238 -2.32 23.00 -9.28
CA LEU A 238 -1.42 23.14 -10.41
C LEU A 238 -1.52 21.93 -11.35
N PRO A 239 -1.27 22.11 -12.66
CA PRO A 239 -1.10 20.98 -13.57
C PRO A 239 0.11 20.15 -13.14
N LEU A 240 -0.12 18.87 -12.88
CA LEU A 240 0.93 17.94 -12.51
C LEU A 240 1.43 17.16 -13.73
N VAL A 241 2.70 16.81 -13.70
CA VAL A 241 3.39 16.03 -14.74
C VAL A 241 3.94 14.70 -14.23
N GLY A 242 3.80 14.41 -12.93
CA GLY A 242 4.25 13.14 -12.37
C GLY A 242 4.42 13.12 -10.86
N VAL A 243 5.18 12.14 -10.39
CA VAL A 243 5.57 11.97 -8.99
C VAL A 243 7.08 11.92 -8.85
N TRP A 244 7.58 12.33 -7.69
CA TRP A 244 8.96 12.07 -7.26
C TRP A 244 8.93 11.15 -6.03
N LEU A 245 10.00 10.37 -5.85
CA LEU A 245 10.20 9.50 -4.70
C LEU A 245 11.64 9.59 -4.20
N SER A 246 11.84 9.34 -2.90
CA SER A 246 13.15 9.27 -2.25
C SER A 246 13.12 8.24 -1.12
N GLY A 247 14.27 7.64 -0.80
CA GLY A 247 14.39 6.61 0.24
C GLY A 247 13.88 5.23 -0.16
N VAL A 248 13.86 4.93 -1.46
CA VAL A 248 13.59 3.60 -2.00
C VAL A 248 14.84 3.07 -2.70
N THR A 249 15.09 1.76 -2.62
CA THR A 249 16.29 1.12 -3.17
C THR A 249 16.20 0.90 -4.68
N HIS A 250 15.02 0.49 -5.17
CA HIS A 250 14.80 0.13 -6.57
C HIS A 250 13.46 0.66 -7.10
N ILE A 251 13.42 0.97 -8.40
CA ILE A 251 12.20 1.37 -9.12
C ILE A 251 11.09 0.30 -9.04
N CYS A 252 11.49 -0.97 -8.89
CA CYS A 252 10.60 -2.11 -8.75
C CYS A 252 9.88 -2.16 -7.40
N SER A 253 10.27 -1.33 -6.42
CA SER A 253 9.70 -1.32 -5.09
C SER A 253 8.17 -1.15 -5.13
N PRO A 254 7.40 -1.96 -4.37
CA PRO A 254 5.96 -1.79 -4.20
C PRO A 254 5.53 -0.38 -3.77
N GLN A 255 6.42 0.37 -3.09
CA GLN A 255 6.17 1.75 -2.69
C GLN A 255 6.13 2.70 -3.90
N VAL A 256 6.98 2.47 -4.91
CA VAL A 256 6.96 3.22 -6.17
C VAL A 256 5.63 3.00 -6.87
N TRP A 257 5.24 1.73 -7.02
CA TRP A 257 3.94 1.36 -7.58
C TRP A 257 2.77 2.05 -6.85
N ALA A 258 2.76 2.01 -5.51
CA ALA A 258 1.71 2.63 -4.71
C ALA A 258 1.60 4.14 -4.93
N CYS A 259 2.73 4.86 -4.98
CA CYS A 259 2.75 6.31 -5.22
C CYS A 259 2.29 6.66 -6.64
N CYS A 260 2.69 5.88 -7.64
CA CYS A 260 2.24 6.06 -9.01
C CYS A 260 0.73 5.78 -9.14
N LEU A 261 0.23 4.73 -8.49
CA LEU A 261 -1.18 4.39 -8.45
C LEU A 261 -2.00 5.52 -7.82
N ARG A 262 -1.49 6.12 -6.71
CA ARG A 262 -2.10 7.29 -6.09
C ARG A 262 -2.23 8.45 -7.06
N TYR A 263 -1.17 8.77 -7.80
CA TYR A 263 -1.19 9.85 -8.78
C TYR A 263 -2.26 9.64 -9.86
N LEU A 264 -2.35 8.42 -10.38
CA LEU A 264 -3.32 8.06 -11.42
C LEU A 264 -4.77 8.17 -10.94
N PHE A 265 -5.07 7.71 -9.72
CA PHE A 265 -6.44 7.56 -9.24
C PHE A 265 -6.92 8.63 -8.23
N SER A 266 -6.04 9.48 -7.71
CA SER A 266 -6.42 10.51 -6.73
C SER A 266 -7.41 11.51 -7.31
N SER A 267 -8.68 11.50 -6.91
CA SER A 267 -9.71 12.42 -7.44
C SER A 267 -9.47 13.88 -7.08
N SER A 268 -8.57 14.14 -6.14
CA SER A 268 -8.21 15.49 -5.69
C SER A 268 -7.28 16.23 -6.65
N ILE A 269 -6.60 15.53 -7.54
CA ILE A 269 -5.73 16.15 -8.55
C ILE A 269 -6.61 16.65 -9.71
N GLN A 270 -6.62 17.96 -9.94
CA GLN A 270 -7.45 18.59 -10.97
C GLN A 270 -6.95 18.30 -12.38
N GLU A 271 -5.65 18.43 -12.61
CA GLU A 271 -5.06 18.25 -13.94
C GLU A 271 -3.80 17.39 -13.86
N ARG A 272 -3.78 16.32 -14.66
CA ARG A 272 -2.64 15.41 -14.82
C ARG A 272 -2.21 15.40 -16.28
N GLN A 273 -0.92 15.59 -16.49
CA GLN A 273 -0.22 15.20 -17.71
C GLN A 273 0.59 13.95 -17.30
N VAL A 274 0.35 12.81 -17.93
CA VAL A 274 0.85 11.52 -17.44
C VAL A 274 2.35 11.39 -17.74
N THR A 275 3.22 11.44 -16.71
CA THR A 275 4.64 11.02 -16.76
C THR A 275 5.17 10.67 -15.37
N LEU A 276 6.24 9.88 -15.29
CA LEU A 276 6.93 9.52 -14.05
C LEU A 276 8.41 9.91 -14.15
N ILE A 277 8.98 10.45 -13.08
CA ILE A 277 10.42 10.75 -13.00
C ILE A 277 10.95 10.16 -11.70
N TYR A 278 11.88 9.22 -11.84
CA TYR A 278 12.54 8.53 -10.75
C TYR A 278 14.02 8.92 -10.75
N GLU A 279 14.54 9.31 -9.58
CA GLU A 279 15.96 9.63 -9.40
C GLU A 279 16.54 8.63 -8.38
N THR A 280 17.43 7.76 -8.85
CA THR A 280 18.31 6.97 -7.98
C THR A 280 19.48 7.83 -7.54
N ASN A 281 19.61 8.04 -6.24
CA ASN A 281 20.89 8.45 -5.66
C ASN A 281 21.83 7.24 -5.74
N TYR A 282 22.88 7.36 -6.55
CA TYR A 282 24.10 6.55 -6.42
C TYR A 282 25.09 7.28 -5.50
#